data_AF-A0A3M7FC25-F1
#
_entry.id   AF-A0A3M7FC25-F1
#
_cell.length_a   1.000
_cell.length_b   1.000
_cell.length_c   1.000
_cell.angle_alpha   90.00
_cell.angle_beta   90.00
_cell.angle_gamma   90.00
#
_symmetry.space_group_name_H-M   'P 1'
#
loop_
_entity.id
_entity.type
_entity.pdbx_description
1 polymer ?
#
loop_
_entity_poly.entity_id
_entity_poly.type
_entity_poly.pdbx_seq_one_letter_code
_entity_poly.pdbx_strand_id
1 'polypeptide(L)'
;MPRVVIPRHVITALRRASTAPRFRRPETNAPLPIDPSQPVAEEAPPNPNEAAIVRARKLPLLGASVFAVGLGFYCLQLFIAARQPCTNPKVADLAEQKDVVSRYDYTADSFDSEVGLSEFLMGLNSTRKTLSQKCHGNVLEVSCGTGRNLGYYDIEREDSRRPAGKVDSLTFIDISPQMVEVCKKKWMALFGSKIATLKPDLSVRFLTGSALGNMPLAPNGKKYDTIIQTMGMCSTPTPVALVANMVKHLDTSNPDARIYLLEHGRSYMPWVNNILDQSAEKHAELHGCWFNREVGSLVQQAADQTGLEVASERRHHAGTTWVFELKPKAETVSTQAIVSAKATEASTAPEGWLAKIGWK
;
A
#
# COMPACT_ATOMS: atom_id res chain seq x y z
N MET A 1 33.17 -47.10 21.73
CA MET A 1 32.41 -46.46 20.63
C MET A 1 30.95 -46.89 20.72
N PRO A 2 29.97 -46.01 20.44
CA PRO A 2 28.56 -46.23 20.73
C PRO A 2 27.90 -47.16 19.70
N ARG A 3 26.97 -48.01 20.16
CA ARG A 3 26.12 -48.86 19.30
C ARG A 3 25.14 -47.99 18.51
N VAL A 4 25.28 -47.99 17.19
CA VAL A 4 24.35 -47.35 16.26
C VAL A 4 23.05 -48.15 16.24
N VAL A 5 21.96 -47.55 16.70
CA VAL A 5 20.60 -48.10 16.60
C VAL A 5 19.97 -47.57 15.32
N ILE A 6 19.77 -48.44 14.34
CA ILE A 6 19.12 -48.09 13.06
C ILE A 6 17.60 -48.03 13.27
N PRO A 7 16.91 -46.92 12.94
CA PRO A 7 15.46 -46.80 13.10
C PRO A 7 14.68 -47.79 12.22
N ARG A 8 13.63 -48.41 12.78
CA ARG A 8 12.80 -49.47 12.17
C ARG A 8 12.23 -49.13 10.78
N HIS A 9 12.07 -47.85 10.44
CA HIS A 9 11.54 -47.40 9.15
C HIS A 9 12.53 -47.56 7.99
N VAL A 10 13.84 -47.66 8.27
CA VAL A 10 14.89 -47.89 7.26
C VAL A 10 14.92 -49.37 6.84
N ILE A 11 14.57 -50.30 7.74
CA ILE A 11 14.50 -51.75 7.44
C ILE A 11 13.30 -52.08 6.55
N THR A 12 12.19 -51.35 6.67
CA THR A 12 10.98 -51.56 5.86
C THR A 12 11.17 -51.13 4.40
N ALA A 13 12.02 -50.13 4.14
CA ALA A 13 12.33 -49.66 2.79
C ALA A 13 13.22 -50.67 2.01
N LEU A 14 14.11 -51.39 2.68
CA LEU A 14 14.98 -52.40 2.05
C LEU A 14 14.26 -53.72 1.74
N ARG A 15 13.20 -54.07 2.49
CA ARG A 15 12.43 -55.31 2.26
C ARG A 15 11.45 -55.24 1.08
N ARG A 16 11.09 -54.04 0.61
CA ARG A 16 10.24 -53.85 -0.59
C ARG A 16 11.02 -53.84 -1.92
N ALA A 17 12.35 -53.87 -1.89
CA ALA A 17 13.19 -53.91 -3.08
C ALA A 17 13.48 -55.35 -3.58
N SER A 18 12.97 -56.41 -2.92
CA SER A 18 13.36 -57.80 -3.19
C SER A 18 12.28 -58.67 -3.88
N THR A 19 11.27 -58.07 -4.50
CA THR A 19 10.35 -58.80 -5.39
C THR A 19 10.36 -58.15 -6.76
N ALA A 20 11.53 -58.13 -7.40
CA ALA A 20 11.61 -57.95 -8.83
C ALA A 20 11.01 -59.21 -9.50
N PRO A 21 10.10 -59.07 -10.48
CA PRO A 21 9.63 -60.21 -11.25
C PRO A 21 10.85 -60.82 -11.95
N ARG A 22 11.03 -62.15 -11.85
CA ARG A 22 12.05 -62.87 -12.61
C ARG A 22 11.85 -62.54 -14.09
N PHE A 23 12.83 -61.87 -14.67
CA PHE A 23 12.89 -61.63 -16.11
C PHE A 23 12.94 -63.00 -16.80
N ARG A 24 11.83 -63.47 -17.36
CA ARG A 24 11.88 -64.57 -18.34
C ARG A 24 12.70 -64.04 -19.50
N ARG A 25 13.80 -64.73 -19.83
CA ARG A 25 14.50 -64.54 -21.09
C ARG A 25 13.43 -64.61 -22.20
N PRO A 26 13.33 -63.63 -23.10
CA PRO A 26 12.50 -63.80 -24.28
C PRO A 26 13.03 -65.04 -24.99
N GLU A 27 12.15 -66.00 -25.28
CA GLU A 27 12.49 -67.00 -26.30
C GLU A 27 12.80 -66.21 -27.56
N THR A 28 14.04 -66.33 -28.03
CA THR A 28 14.42 -65.86 -29.35
C THR A 28 13.69 -66.73 -30.35
N ASN A 29 12.45 -66.39 -30.66
CA ASN A 29 11.80 -66.82 -31.88
C ASN A 29 12.69 -66.29 -33.01
N ALA A 30 13.43 -67.19 -33.65
CA ALA A 30 14.09 -66.87 -34.89
C ALA A 30 13.03 -66.26 -35.83
N PRO A 31 13.33 -65.14 -36.51
CA PRO A 31 12.38 -64.56 -37.44
C PRO A 31 12.01 -65.62 -38.46
N LEU A 32 10.71 -65.89 -38.61
CA LEU A 32 10.23 -66.75 -39.68
C LEU A 32 10.72 -66.18 -41.02
N PRO A 33 11.09 -67.03 -42.00
CA PRO A 33 11.51 -66.56 -43.31
C PRO A 33 10.43 -65.63 -43.90
N ILE A 34 10.84 -64.41 -44.24
CA ILE A 34 9.96 -63.43 -44.89
C ILE A 34 9.59 -64.03 -46.24
N ASP A 35 8.31 -64.35 -46.43
CA ASP A 35 7.78 -64.83 -47.71
C ASP A 35 7.87 -63.68 -48.73
N PRO A 36 8.72 -63.79 -49.77
CA PRO A 36 8.92 -62.73 -50.75
C PRO A 36 7.69 -62.49 -51.64
N SER A 37 6.62 -63.28 -51.49
CA SER A 37 5.36 -63.09 -52.20
C SER A 37 4.35 -62.20 -51.47
N GLN A 38 4.60 -61.83 -50.20
CA GLN A 38 3.75 -60.86 -49.51
C GLN A 38 4.15 -59.42 -49.87
N PRO A 39 3.22 -58.58 -50.36
CA PRO A 39 3.51 -57.17 -50.54
C PRO A 39 3.84 -56.57 -49.19
N VAL A 40 5.00 -55.90 -49.10
CA VAL A 40 5.37 -55.10 -47.93
C VAL A 40 4.25 -54.10 -47.72
N ALA A 41 3.52 -54.20 -46.60
CA ALA A 41 2.53 -53.22 -46.24
C ALA A 41 3.27 -51.88 -46.08
N GLU A 42 3.07 -50.99 -47.04
CA GLU A 42 3.56 -49.62 -46.98
C GLU A 42 2.96 -48.99 -45.72
N GLU A 43 3.81 -48.61 -44.76
CA GLU A 43 3.36 -47.94 -43.54
C GLU A 43 2.53 -46.72 -43.95
N ALA A 44 1.24 -46.76 -43.64
CA ALA A 44 0.34 -45.67 -43.98
C ALA A 44 0.90 -44.35 -43.43
N PRO A 45 0.94 -43.28 -44.24
CA PRO A 45 1.49 -42.01 -43.79
C PRO A 45 0.75 -41.56 -42.51
N PRO A 46 1.46 -40.98 -41.53
CA PRO A 46 0.88 -40.61 -40.25
C PRO A 46 -0.37 -39.76 -40.48
N ASN A 47 -1.47 -40.12 -39.82
CA ASN A 47 -2.76 -39.45 -39.99
C ASN A 47 -2.56 -37.94 -39.78
N PRO A 48 -2.91 -37.09 -40.78
CA PRO A 48 -2.69 -35.64 -40.69
C PRO A 48 -3.27 -35.02 -39.42
N ASN A 49 -4.36 -35.61 -38.90
CA ASN A 49 -5.01 -35.16 -37.68
C ASN A 49 -4.18 -35.47 -36.41
N GLU A 50 -3.48 -36.60 -36.33
CA GLU A 50 -2.63 -36.93 -35.17
C GLU A 50 -1.37 -36.06 -35.13
N ALA A 51 -0.72 -35.84 -36.28
CA ALA A 51 0.43 -34.95 -36.37
C ALA A 51 0.06 -33.49 -36.03
N ALA A 52 -1.14 -33.05 -36.44
CA ALA A 52 -1.69 -31.74 -36.09
C ALA A 52 -1.98 -31.62 -34.57
N ILE A 53 -2.58 -32.64 -33.95
CA ILE A 53 -2.86 -32.67 -32.50
C ILE A 53 -1.56 -32.66 -31.68
N VAL A 54 -0.53 -33.41 -32.11
CA VAL A 54 0.78 -33.42 -31.44
C VAL A 54 1.47 -32.05 -31.57
N ARG A 55 1.43 -31.41 -32.75
CA ARG A 55 1.95 -30.03 -32.92
C ARG A 55 1.18 -29.01 -32.08
N ALA A 56 -0.16 -29.11 -32.05
CA ALA A 56 -1.02 -28.22 -31.28
C ALA A 56 -0.80 -28.34 -29.76
N ARG A 57 -0.37 -29.51 -29.26
CA ARG A 57 -0.02 -29.71 -27.83
C ARG A 57 1.44 -29.36 -27.51
N LYS A 58 2.37 -29.45 -28.46
CA LYS A 58 3.79 -29.10 -28.27
C LYS A 58 4.00 -27.62 -27.99
N LEU A 59 3.27 -26.72 -28.66
CA LEU A 59 3.41 -25.28 -28.47
C LEU A 59 3.00 -24.79 -27.06
N PRO A 60 1.84 -25.15 -26.49
CA PRO A 60 1.49 -24.80 -25.11
C PRO A 60 2.40 -25.48 -24.09
N LEU A 61 2.87 -26.71 -24.34
CA LEU A 61 3.84 -27.38 -23.46
C LEU A 61 5.21 -26.69 -23.45
N LEU A 62 5.68 -26.23 -24.61
CA LEU A 62 6.91 -25.45 -24.72
C LEU A 62 6.75 -24.10 -24.01
N GLY A 63 5.62 -23.41 -24.23
CA GLY A 63 5.29 -22.16 -23.55
C GLY A 63 5.24 -22.33 -22.02
N ALA A 64 4.59 -23.40 -21.53
CA ALA A 64 4.55 -23.73 -20.10
C ALA A 64 5.95 -24.04 -19.54
N SER A 65 6.80 -24.73 -20.32
CA SER A 65 8.16 -25.05 -19.91
C SER A 65 9.04 -23.81 -19.80
N VAL A 66 8.97 -22.90 -20.79
CA VAL A 66 9.68 -21.61 -20.75
C VAL A 66 9.20 -20.77 -19.57
N PHE A 67 7.89 -20.72 -19.32
CA PHE A 67 7.32 -20.03 -18.17
C PHE A 67 7.82 -20.62 -16.84
N ALA A 68 7.83 -21.95 -16.70
CA ALA A 68 8.30 -22.62 -15.49
C ALA A 68 9.80 -22.38 -15.23
N VAL A 69 10.64 -22.40 -16.28
CA VAL A 69 12.07 -22.06 -16.16
C VAL A 69 12.26 -20.60 -15.79
N GLY A 70 11.53 -19.68 -16.43
CA GLY A 70 11.57 -18.25 -16.11
C GLY A 70 11.15 -17.96 -14.66
N LEU A 71 10.09 -18.61 -14.20
CA LEU A 71 9.62 -18.52 -12.81
C LEU A 71 10.65 -19.11 -11.84
N GLY A 72 11.22 -20.28 -12.15
CA GLY A 72 12.26 -20.91 -11.34
C GLY A 72 13.52 -20.05 -11.20
N PHE A 73 13.98 -19.44 -12.29
CA PHE A 73 15.09 -18.49 -12.27
C PHE A 73 14.76 -17.25 -11.44
N TYR A 74 13.56 -16.68 -11.60
CA TYR A 74 13.11 -15.54 -10.80
C TYR A 74 13.04 -15.88 -9.30
N CYS A 75 12.48 -17.03 -8.93
CA CYS A 75 12.47 -17.51 -7.55
C CYS A 75 13.88 -17.72 -6.98
N LEU A 76 14.82 -18.23 -7.79
CA LEU A 76 16.22 -18.36 -7.38
C LEU A 76 16.87 -16.99 -7.15
N GLN A 77 16.62 -16.00 -8.03
CA GLN A 77 17.12 -14.63 -7.85
C GLN A 77 16.56 -14.00 -6.58
N LEU A 78 15.24 -14.13 -6.33
CA LEU A 78 14.63 -13.68 -5.09
C LEU A 78 15.21 -14.39 -3.87
N PHE A 79 15.48 -15.69 -3.97
CA PHE A 79 16.11 -16.46 -2.88
C PHE A 79 17.54 -15.97 -2.58
N ILE A 80 18.33 -15.71 -3.63
CA ILE A 80 19.69 -15.15 -3.48
C ILE A 80 19.61 -13.76 -2.83
N ALA A 81 18.76 -12.87 -3.35
CA ALA A 81 18.55 -11.53 -2.79
C ALA A 81 18.11 -11.60 -1.31
N ALA A 82 17.17 -12.49 -0.98
CA ALA A 82 16.70 -12.68 0.39
C ALA A 82 17.80 -13.13 1.36
N ARG A 83 18.82 -13.87 0.88
CA ARG A 83 19.89 -14.46 1.69
C ARG A 83 21.18 -13.65 1.72
N GLN A 84 21.43 -12.81 0.72
CA GLN A 84 22.61 -11.95 0.70
C GLN A 84 22.45 -10.81 1.71
N PRO A 85 23.44 -10.51 2.56
CA PRO A 85 23.35 -9.36 3.44
C PRO A 85 23.29 -8.07 2.61
N CYS A 86 22.52 -7.08 3.05
CA CYS A 86 22.49 -5.77 2.41
C CYS A 86 23.91 -5.16 2.36
N THR A 87 24.29 -4.65 1.19
CA THR A 87 25.59 -4.01 0.96
C THR A 87 25.72 -2.68 1.70
N ASN A 88 24.61 -1.98 1.93
CA ASN A 88 24.54 -0.75 2.72
C ASN A 88 23.67 -0.97 3.97
N PRO A 89 24.26 -1.33 5.12
CA PRO A 89 23.50 -1.59 6.35
C PRO A 89 22.79 -0.35 6.90
N LYS A 90 23.18 0.85 6.46
CA LYS A 90 22.59 2.13 6.88
C LYS A 90 21.49 2.63 5.96
N VAL A 91 21.13 1.91 4.90
CA VAL A 91 20.11 2.35 3.93
C VAL A 91 18.71 2.52 4.55
N ALA A 92 18.46 1.87 5.69
CA ALA A 92 17.23 2.03 6.47
C ALA A 92 17.29 3.18 7.49
N ASP A 93 18.48 3.73 7.76
CA ASP A 93 18.65 4.87 8.67
C ASP A 93 18.12 6.13 7.98
N LEU A 94 17.10 6.75 8.60
CA LEU A 94 16.47 7.96 8.11
C LEU A 94 17.48 9.10 7.91
N ALA A 95 18.52 9.19 8.74
CA ALA A 95 19.51 10.26 8.66
C ALA A 95 20.42 10.16 7.43
N GLU A 96 20.55 8.95 6.86
CA GLU A 96 21.41 8.65 5.71
C GLU A 96 20.63 8.67 4.39
N GLN A 97 19.30 8.81 4.46
CA GLN A 97 18.42 8.85 3.30
C GLN A 97 18.42 10.24 2.65
N LYS A 98 18.67 10.25 1.34
CA LYS A 98 18.60 11.47 0.51
C LYS A 98 17.15 11.99 0.45
N ASP A 99 16.99 13.31 0.45
CA ASP A 99 15.72 13.93 0.10
C ASP A 99 15.45 13.76 -1.40
N VAL A 100 14.29 13.20 -1.71
CA VAL A 100 13.88 12.80 -3.07
C VAL A 100 12.53 13.40 -3.46
N VAL A 101 12.00 14.33 -2.67
CA VAL A 101 10.66 14.92 -2.87
C VAL A 101 10.51 15.64 -4.22
N SER A 102 11.58 16.24 -4.73
CA SER A 102 11.57 16.96 -6.00
C SER A 102 11.30 16.06 -7.21
N ARG A 103 11.38 14.74 -7.07
CA ARG A 103 11.08 13.79 -8.15
C ARG A 103 9.62 13.85 -8.60
N TYR A 104 8.70 14.25 -7.72
CA TYR A 104 7.27 14.30 -8.03
C TYR A 104 6.89 15.39 -9.04
N ASP A 105 7.67 16.46 -9.13
CA ASP A 105 7.41 17.56 -10.07
C ASP A 105 7.50 17.14 -11.55
N TYR A 106 8.16 16.01 -11.83
CA TYR A 106 8.39 15.50 -13.17
C TYR A 106 7.65 14.18 -13.46
N THR A 107 7.00 13.57 -12.46
CA THR A 107 6.45 12.21 -12.58
C THR A 107 4.92 12.17 -12.45
N ALA A 108 4.27 13.32 -12.25
CA ALA A 108 2.82 13.40 -12.00
C ALA A 108 1.97 12.72 -13.10
N ASP A 109 2.35 12.85 -14.38
CA ASP A 109 1.60 12.31 -15.51
C ASP A 109 1.70 10.78 -15.64
N SER A 110 2.81 10.16 -15.21
CA SER A 110 3.01 8.70 -15.26
C SER A 110 2.79 8.00 -13.91
N PHE A 111 2.69 8.76 -12.82
CA PHE A 111 2.51 8.23 -11.47
C PHE A 111 1.30 7.28 -11.38
N ASP A 112 0.23 7.60 -12.10
CA ASP A 112 -0.99 6.83 -11.99
C ASP A 112 -0.93 5.45 -12.65
N SER A 113 -0.28 5.37 -13.80
CA SER A 113 -0.15 4.12 -14.57
C SER A 113 0.87 3.18 -13.92
N GLU A 114 1.98 3.72 -13.42
CA GLU A 114 3.02 2.95 -12.74
C GLU A 114 2.54 2.37 -11.40
N VAL A 115 1.84 3.18 -10.60
CA VAL A 115 1.36 2.79 -9.27
C VAL A 115 0.01 2.05 -9.36
N GLY A 116 -0.78 2.27 -10.41
CA GLY A 116 -2.14 1.72 -10.53
C GLY A 116 -2.20 0.20 -10.62
N LEU A 117 -1.30 -0.42 -11.39
CA LEU A 117 -1.27 -1.88 -11.54
C LEU A 117 -0.80 -2.57 -10.26
N SER A 118 0.24 -2.05 -9.61
CA SER A 118 0.74 -2.59 -8.35
C SER A 118 -0.29 -2.45 -7.22
N GLU A 119 -0.92 -1.28 -7.08
CA GLU A 119 -2.00 -1.07 -6.10
C GLU A 119 -3.20 -1.97 -6.34
N PHE A 120 -3.59 -2.18 -7.60
CA PHE A 120 -4.69 -3.07 -7.95
C PHE A 120 -4.37 -4.52 -7.56
N LEU A 121 -3.19 -5.03 -7.93
CA LEU A 121 -2.76 -6.39 -7.60
C LEU A 121 -2.61 -6.60 -6.09
N MET A 122 -2.21 -5.55 -5.36
CA MET A 122 -2.11 -5.55 -3.90
C MET A 122 -3.45 -5.22 -3.21
N GLY A 123 -4.54 -5.00 -3.94
CA GLY A 123 -5.84 -4.67 -3.34
C GLY A 123 -5.85 -3.37 -2.51
N LEU A 124 -4.89 -2.46 -2.71
CA LEU A 124 -4.77 -1.22 -1.93
C LEU A 124 -5.98 -0.29 -2.13
N ASN A 125 -6.66 -0.39 -3.27
CA ASN A 125 -7.91 0.33 -3.54
C ASN A 125 -9.00 0.02 -2.52
N SER A 126 -9.09 -1.22 -2.03
CA SER A 126 -10.08 -1.60 -1.01
C SER A 126 -9.75 -0.95 0.34
N THR A 127 -8.47 -0.91 0.70
CA THR A 127 -7.99 -0.26 1.92
C THR A 127 -8.20 1.25 1.85
N ARG A 128 -7.82 1.91 0.73
CA ARG A 128 -8.09 3.33 0.47
C ARG A 128 -9.58 3.63 0.64
N LYS A 129 -10.44 2.84 -0.01
CA LYS A 129 -11.89 2.97 0.11
C LYS A 129 -12.36 2.85 1.56
N THR A 130 -11.89 1.85 2.28
CA THR A 130 -12.27 1.62 3.68
C THR A 130 -11.87 2.79 4.58
N LEU A 131 -10.68 3.37 4.39
CA LEU A 131 -10.22 4.52 5.17
C LEU A 131 -10.99 5.79 4.82
N SER A 132 -11.16 6.11 3.53
CA SER A 132 -11.92 7.29 3.10
C SER A 132 -13.38 7.28 3.55
N GLN A 133 -14.00 6.10 3.63
CA GLN A 133 -15.38 5.92 4.13
C GLN A 133 -15.51 6.06 5.66
N LYS A 134 -14.39 6.01 6.39
CA LYS A 134 -14.36 6.34 7.83
C LYS A 134 -14.20 7.83 8.10
N CYS A 135 -13.79 8.62 7.10
CA CYS A 135 -13.64 10.06 7.26
C CYS A 135 -15.00 10.74 7.46
N HIS A 136 -15.02 11.76 8.31
CA HIS A 136 -16.23 12.54 8.62
C HIS A 136 -15.88 13.99 8.98
N GLY A 137 -16.88 14.86 8.97
CA GLY A 137 -16.74 16.27 9.31
C GLY A 137 -15.85 17.02 8.32
N ASN A 138 -14.97 17.86 8.85
CA ASN A 138 -13.95 18.54 8.06
C ASN A 138 -12.75 17.62 7.85
N VAL A 139 -12.45 17.31 6.59
CA VAL A 139 -11.43 16.33 6.22
C VAL A 139 -10.25 17.01 5.53
N LEU A 140 -9.04 16.73 6.01
CA LEU A 140 -7.79 17.10 5.35
C LEU A 140 -7.11 15.85 4.78
N GLU A 141 -6.91 15.80 3.47
CA GLU A 141 -6.04 14.82 2.83
C GLU A 141 -4.66 15.41 2.61
N VAL A 142 -3.68 14.90 3.37
CA VAL A 142 -2.29 15.34 3.35
C VAL A 142 -1.49 14.47 2.39
N SER A 143 -0.64 15.11 1.58
CA SER A 143 0.08 14.44 0.50
C SER A 143 -0.91 13.75 -0.46
N CYS A 144 -1.90 14.51 -0.93
CA CYS A 144 -2.99 13.96 -1.73
C CYS A 144 -2.53 13.39 -3.08
N GLY A 145 -1.32 13.75 -3.53
CA GLY A 145 -0.79 13.39 -4.83
C GLY A 145 -1.79 13.73 -5.93
N THR A 146 -1.98 12.78 -6.86
CA THR A 146 -2.95 12.88 -7.94
C THR A 146 -4.40 12.61 -7.53
N GLY A 147 -4.72 12.50 -6.22
CA GLY A 147 -6.08 12.29 -5.72
C GLY A 147 -6.60 10.86 -5.88
N ARG A 148 -5.82 9.85 -5.45
CA ARG A 148 -6.24 8.43 -5.56
C ARG A 148 -7.43 8.06 -4.67
N ASN A 149 -7.76 8.89 -3.69
CA ASN A 149 -8.86 8.65 -2.75
C ASN A 149 -10.18 9.34 -3.15
N LEU A 150 -10.17 10.22 -4.17
CA LEU A 150 -11.29 11.13 -4.49
C LEU A 150 -12.65 10.43 -4.63
N GLY A 151 -12.67 9.26 -5.27
CA GLY A 151 -13.90 8.50 -5.53
C GLY A 151 -14.45 7.71 -4.34
N TYR A 152 -13.84 7.81 -3.16
CA TYR A 152 -14.18 6.97 -2.00
C TYR A 152 -14.69 7.74 -0.80
N TYR A 153 -14.76 9.07 -0.82
CA TYR A 153 -15.31 9.83 0.29
C TYR A 153 -16.84 9.74 0.33
N ASP A 154 -17.41 9.79 1.53
CA ASP A 154 -18.85 9.78 1.76
C ASP A 154 -19.41 11.22 1.71
N ILE A 155 -19.66 11.69 0.47
CA ILE A 155 -19.97 13.10 0.13
C ILE A 155 -21.29 13.28 -0.63
N GLU A 156 -22.03 12.20 -0.81
CA GLU A 156 -23.30 12.23 -1.55
C GLU A 156 -24.38 12.93 -0.71
N ARG A 157 -25.33 13.59 -1.37
CA ARG A 157 -26.50 14.15 -0.69
C ARG A 157 -27.42 13.07 -0.16
N GLU A 158 -28.25 13.46 0.79
CA GLU A 158 -29.37 12.65 1.21
C GLU A 158 -30.32 12.36 0.02
N ASP A 159 -30.74 11.10 -0.09
CA ASP A 159 -31.79 10.66 -0.99
C ASP A 159 -32.79 9.76 -0.26
N SER A 160 -33.84 9.30 -0.94
CA SER A 160 -34.88 8.47 -0.32
C SER A 160 -34.39 7.11 0.22
N ARG A 161 -33.16 6.70 -0.10
CA ARG A 161 -32.57 5.41 0.28
C ARG A 161 -31.39 5.54 1.24
N ARG A 162 -30.73 6.68 1.30
CA ARG A 162 -29.50 6.88 2.08
C ARG A 162 -29.45 8.26 2.75
N PRO A 163 -28.98 8.33 4.01
CA PRO A 163 -28.72 9.62 4.66
C PRO A 163 -27.62 10.38 3.92
N ALA A 164 -27.51 11.69 4.19
CA ALA A 164 -26.40 12.50 3.69
C ALA A 164 -25.05 11.92 4.13
N GLY A 165 -24.05 12.07 3.24
CA GLY A 165 -22.68 11.67 3.52
C GLY A 165 -22.09 12.39 4.73
N LYS A 166 -21.15 11.71 5.40
CA LYS A 166 -20.54 12.15 6.66
C LYS A 166 -19.52 13.28 6.52
N VAL A 167 -19.07 13.60 5.31
CA VAL A 167 -18.03 14.60 5.07
C VAL A 167 -18.66 15.96 4.75
N ASP A 168 -18.26 16.99 5.50
CA ASP A 168 -18.72 18.37 5.37
C ASP A 168 -17.77 19.20 4.50
N SER A 169 -16.46 18.92 4.59
CA SER A 169 -15.48 19.57 3.72
C SER A 169 -14.29 18.66 3.42
N LEU A 170 -13.69 18.88 2.24
CA LEU A 170 -12.47 18.22 1.80
C LEU A 170 -11.42 19.29 1.47
N THR A 171 -10.26 19.18 2.08
CA THR A 171 -9.08 19.96 1.70
C THR A 171 -7.99 18.99 1.27
N PHE A 172 -7.55 19.09 0.03
CA PHE A 172 -6.45 18.34 -0.54
C PHE A 172 -5.20 19.21 -0.55
N ILE A 173 -4.13 18.76 0.09
CA ILE A 173 -2.85 19.46 0.10
C ILE A 173 -1.71 18.56 -0.34
N ASP A 174 -0.88 19.07 -1.24
CA ASP A 174 0.36 18.43 -1.66
C ASP A 174 1.43 19.48 -1.94
N ILE A 175 2.71 19.11 -1.78
CA ILE A 175 3.82 20.02 -2.03
C ILE A 175 4.00 20.30 -3.53
N SER A 176 3.67 19.33 -4.38
CA SER A 176 3.84 19.45 -5.83
C SER A 176 2.60 20.09 -6.48
N PRO A 177 2.70 21.29 -7.07
CA PRO A 177 1.56 21.93 -7.72
C PRO A 177 1.00 21.11 -8.89
N GLN A 178 1.84 20.34 -9.58
CA GLN A 178 1.47 19.46 -10.67
C GLN A 178 0.54 18.35 -10.18
N MET A 179 0.86 17.73 -9.04
CA MET A 179 0.03 16.70 -8.42
C MET A 179 -1.35 17.25 -8.03
N VAL A 180 -1.39 18.43 -7.41
CA VAL A 180 -2.63 19.12 -7.03
C VAL A 180 -3.48 19.43 -8.26
N GLU A 181 -2.88 19.88 -9.35
CA GLU A 181 -3.60 20.16 -10.60
C GLU A 181 -4.21 18.88 -11.21
N VAL A 182 -3.47 17.76 -11.21
CA VAL A 182 -4.03 16.46 -11.64
C VAL A 182 -5.17 16.02 -10.72
N CYS A 183 -5.01 16.14 -9.41
CA CYS A 183 -6.04 15.85 -8.42
C CYS A 183 -7.33 16.65 -8.69
N LYS A 184 -7.19 17.96 -8.93
CA LYS A 184 -8.30 18.85 -9.27
C LYS A 184 -8.98 18.46 -10.59
N LYS A 185 -8.21 18.14 -11.64
CA LYS A 185 -8.76 17.70 -12.94
C LYS A 185 -9.56 16.41 -12.78
N LYS A 186 -9.05 15.43 -12.02
CA LYS A 186 -9.79 14.19 -11.73
C LYS A 186 -11.06 14.43 -10.94
N TRP A 187 -11.03 15.33 -9.95
CA TRP A 187 -12.24 15.71 -9.24
C TRP A 187 -13.30 16.24 -10.20
N MET A 188 -12.93 17.14 -11.12
CA MET A 188 -13.86 17.67 -12.13
C MET A 188 -14.37 16.58 -13.07
N ALA A 189 -13.54 15.63 -13.46
CA ALA A 189 -13.97 14.49 -14.29
C ALA A 189 -14.95 13.55 -13.56
N LEU A 190 -14.72 13.29 -12.26
CA LEU A 190 -15.54 12.40 -11.45
C LEU A 190 -16.89 13.04 -11.06
N PHE A 191 -16.86 14.33 -10.71
CA PHE A 191 -17.96 14.99 -10.02
C PHE A 191 -18.52 16.23 -10.73
N GLY A 192 -17.84 16.78 -11.73
CA GLY A 192 -18.24 18.04 -12.39
C GLY A 192 -19.64 17.98 -13.01
N SER A 193 -20.00 16.86 -13.64
CA SER A 193 -21.37 16.63 -14.16
C SER A 193 -22.35 16.11 -13.11
N LYS A 194 -21.86 15.75 -11.92
CA LYS A 194 -22.62 15.13 -10.82
C LYS A 194 -22.70 16.02 -9.58
N ILE A 195 -22.45 17.32 -9.68
CA ILE A 195 -22.53 18.27 -8.56
C ILE A 195 -23.91 18.21 -7.88
N ALA A 196 -24.97 18.01 -8.68
CA ALA A 196 -26.34 17.81 -8.19
C ALA A 196 -26.57 16.47 -7.47
N THR A 197 -25.55 15.64 -7.26
CA THR A 197 -25.60 14.43 -6.42
C THR A 197 -24.76 14.59 -5.15
N LEU A 198 -23.95 15.64 -5.07
CA LEU A 198 -23.14 15.94 -3.89
C LEU A 198 -23.97 16.66 -2.84
N LYS A 199 -23.53 16.54 -1.59
CA LYS A 199 -24.06 17.26 -0.44
C LYS A 199 -24.03 18.79 -0.71
N PRO A 200 -25.15 19.53 -0.53
CA PRO A 200 -25.25 20.93 -0.97
C PRO A 200 -24.25 21.91 -0.36
N ASP A 201 -23.83 21.67 0.89
CA ASP A 201 -22.91 22.49 1.67
C ASP A 201 -21.47 21.96 1.66
N LEU A 202 -21.18 20.94 0.85
CA LEU A 202 -19.84 20.37 0.71
C LEU A 202 -18.86 21.41 0.17
N SER A 203 -17.83 21.73 0.97
CA SER A 203 -16.74 22.61 0.55
C SER A 203 -15.50 21.80 0.15
N VAL A 204 -14.95 22.07 -1.04
CA VAL A 204 -13.78 21.35 -1.57
C VAL A 204 -12.67 22.32 -1.95
N ARG A 205 -11.46 22.10 -1.43
CA ARG A 205 -10.28 22.94 -1.70
C ARG A 205 -9.09 22.09 -2.15
N PHE A 206 -8.32 22.65 -3.08
CA PHE A 206 -7.07 22.08 -3.58
C PHE A 206 -5.97 23.10 -3.36
N LEU A 207 -4.90 22.72 -2.67
CA LEU A 207 -3.87 23.65 -2.23
C LEU A 207 -2.48 23.07 -2.44
N THR A 208 -1.60 23.89 -2.98
CA THR A 208 -0.17 23.59 -3.04
C THR A 208 0.50 24.07 -1.77
N GLY A 209 1.18 23.18 -1.04
CA GLY A 209 1.88 23.51 0.17
C GLY A 209 2.56 22.32 0.82
N SER A 210 3.66 22.57 1.53
CA SER A 210 4.34 21.54 2.30
C SER A 210 3.56 21.21 3.58
N ALA A 211 3.32 19.92 3.80
CA ALA A 211 2.73 19.41 5.03
C ALA A 211 3.66 19.49 6.25
N LEU A 212 4.93 19.90 6.07
CA LEU A 212 5.83 20.28 7.17
C LEU A 212 5.65 21.75 7.59
N GLY A 213 5.07 22.58 6.72
CA GLY A 213 4.79 23.99 6.98
C GLY A 213 3.40 24.23 7.55
N ASN A 214 2.94 25.49 7.52
CA ASN A 214 1.57 25.81 7.93
C ASN A 214 0.58 25.25 6.92
N MET A 215 -0.38 24.47 7.41
CA MET A 215 -1.54 24.02 6.63
C MET A 215 -2.74 24.90 6.99
N PRO A 216 -3.71 25.09 6.08
CA PRO A 216 -4.86 25.93 6.38
C PRO A 216 -5.79 25.24 7.39
N LEU A 217 -6.54 26.04 8.15
CA LEU A 217 -7.74 25.56 8.84
C LEU A 217 -8.80 25.15 7.82
N ALA A 218 -9.79 24.37 8.26
CA ALA A 218 -10.94 23.98 7.45
C ALA A 218 -11.68 25.22 6.89
N PRO A 219 -12.51 25.08 5.84
CA PRO A 219 -13.20 26.23 5.22
C PRO A 219 -14.01 27.09 6.20
N ASN A 220 -14.51 26.49 7.28
CA ASN A 220 -15.24 27.16 8.36
C ASN A 220 -14.33 27.79 9.45
N GLY A 221 -13.01 27.80 9.26
CA GLY A 221 -12.03 28.32 10.20
C GLY A 221 -11.73 27.41 11.40
N LYS A 222 -12.25 26.18 11.45
CA LYS A 222 -11.98 25.22 12.52
C LYS A 222 -10.82 24.28 12.17
N LYS A 223 -10.35 23.54 13.17
CA LYS A 223 -9.49 22.37 12.97
C LYS A 223 -10.28 21.23 12.30
N TYR A 224 -9.57 20.25 11.76
CA TYR A 224 -10.16 19.12 11.06
C TYR A 224 -10.61 18.03 12.02
N ASP A 225 -11.74 17.40 11.72
CA ASP A 225 -12.26 16.25 12.44
C ASP A 225 -11.54 14.97 12.01
N THR A 226 -11.23 14.85 10.71
CA THR A 226 -10.44 13.74 10.19
C THR A 226 -9.26 14.24 9.36
N ILE A 227 -8.09 13.65 9.56
CA ILE A 227 -6.95 13.78 8.66
C ILE A 227 -6.64 12.42 8.06
N ILE A 228 -6.38 12.36 6.77
CA ILE A 228 -6.00 11.12 6.08
C ILE A 228 -4.74 11.35 5.25
N GLN A 229 -3.83 10.39 5.29
CA GLN A 229 -2.65 10.36 4.42
C GLN A 229 -2.44 8.94 3.90
N THR A 230 -2.09 8.84 2.62
CA THR A 230 -1.82 7.56 1.97
C THR A 230 -0.51 7.63 1.19
N MET A 231 0.49 6.85 1.60
CA MET A 231 1.82 6.74 0.99
C MET A 231 2.57 8.08 0.94
N GLY A 232 2.42 8.90 1.99
CA GLY A 232 3.02 10.23 2.05
C GLY A 232 4.31 10.30 2.88
N MET A 233 4.44 9.44 3.89
CA MET A 233 5.55 9.55 4.84
C MET A 233 6.90 9.14 4.25
N CYS A 234 6.93 8.38 3.16
CA CYS A 234 8.18 7.89 2.56
C CYS A 234 8.98 8.95 1.81
N SER A 235 8.35 10.07 1.49
CA SER A 235 8.88 11.12 0.62
C SER A 235 9.39 12.34 1.38
N THR A 236 9.31 12.32 2.71
CA THR A 236 9.77 13.41 3.58
C THR A 236 11.01 13.00 4.38
N PRO A 237 12.00 13.88 4.61
CA PRO A 237 13.12 13.57 5.50
C PRO A 237 12.69 13.51 6.99
N THR A 238 11.55 14.08 7.35
CA THR A 238 11.12 14.24 8.76
C THR A 238 9.69 13.73 9.01
N PRO A 239 9.42 12.42 8.82
CA PRO A 239 8.08 11.83 8.93
C PRO A 239 7.42 12.01 10.31
N VAL A 240 8.19 12.05 11.40
CA VAL A 240 7.65 12.33 12.74
C VAL A 240 7.10 13.75 12.83
N ALA A 241 7.84 14.73 12.29
CA ALA A 241 7.41 16.12 12.27
C ALA A 241 6.19 16.34 11.37
N LEU A 242 6.11 15.60 10.26
CA LEU A 242 4.94 15.56 9.37
C LEU A 242 3.67 15.15 10.13
N VAL A 243 3.70 13.99 10.81
CA VAL A 243 2.56 13.51 11.61
C VAL A 243 2.26 14.47 12.76
N ALA A 244 3.28 14.97 13.45
CA ALA A 244 3.09 15.96 14.51
C ALA A 244 2.42 17.25 14.02
N ASN A 245 2.73 17.68 12.80
CA ASN A 245 2.07 18.83 12.19
C ASN A 245 0.62 18.53 11.82
N MET A 246 0.27 17.31 11.40
CA MET A 246 -1.13 16.90 11.26
C MET A 246 -1.89 17.06 12.57
N VAL A 247 -1.32 16.62 13.70
CA VAL A 247 -1.98 16.74 15.02
C VAL A 247 -2.28 18.19 15.40
N LYS A 248 -1.42 19.15 15.03
CA LYS A 248 -1.69 20.58 15.26
C LYS A 248 -2.99 21.06 14.58
N HIS A 249 -3.33 20.46 13.44
CA HIS A 249 -4.49 20.80 12.62
C HIS A 249 -5.70 19.89 12.88
N LEU A 250 -5.54 18.83 13.69
CA LEU A 250 -6.63 17.97 14.15
C LEU A 250 -7.35 18.61 15.33
N ASP A 251 -8.69 18.51 15.37
CA ASP A 251 -9.47 18.92 16.53
C ASP A 251 -9.30 17.90 17.67
N THR A 252 -8.21 18.04 18.41
CA THR A 252 -7.88 17.17 19.54
C THR A 252 -8.80 17.37 20.76
N SER A 253 -9.71 18.34 20.74
CA SER A 253 -10.76 18.48 21.75
C SER A 253 -11.96 17.56 21.48
N ASN A 254 -12.09 17.08 20.24
CA ASN A 254 -13.11 16.12 19.84
C ASN A 254 -12.59 14.67 20.04
N PRO A 255 -13.24 13.85 20.90
CA PRO A 255 -12.83 12.46 21.11
C PRO A 255 -13.02 11.57 19.87
N ASP A 256 -13.84 12.00 18.91
CA ASP A 256 -14.07 11.30 17.64
C ASP A 256 -13.10 11.70 16.54
N ALA A 257 -12.22 12.68 16.79
CA ALA A 257 -11.23 13.09 15.81
C ALA A 257 -10.23 11.96 15.50
N ARG A 258 -9.88 11.77 14.22
CA ARG A 258 -9.03 10.67 13.77
C ARG A 258 -7.95 11.11 12.78
N ILE A 259 -6.80 10.43 12.85
CA ILE A 259 -5.83 10.40 11.75
C ILE A 259 -5.78 8.98 11.19
N TYR A 260 -6.00 8.84 9.88
CA TYR A 260 -5.85 7.58 9.15
C TYR A 260 -4.59 7.61 8.30
N LEU A 261 -3.72 6.62 8.48
CA LEU A 261 -2.51 6.47 7.68
C LEU A 261 -2.55 5.13 6.94
N LEU A 262 -2.28 5.15 5.65
CA LEU A 262 -1.96 3.97 4.84
C LEU A 262 -0.56 4.17 4.28
N GLU A 263 0.40 3.40 4.75
CA GLU A 263 1.81 3.62 4.43
C GLU A 263 2.46 2.30 4.02
N HIS A 264 3.61 2.38 3.36
CA HIS A 264 4.47 1.22 3.19
C HIS A 264 5.72 1.38 4.03
N GLY A 265 6.28 0.28 4.48
CA GLY A 265 7.45 0.27 5.34
C GLY A 265 7.96 -1.13 5.55
N ARG A 266 8.76 -1.29 6.60
CA ARG A 266 9.40 -2.57 6.92
C ARG A 266 8.39 -3.65 7.29
N SER A 267 8.70 -4.86 6.83
CA SER A 267 8.02 -6.10 7.15
C SER A 267 8.41 -6.59 8.54
N TYR A 268 7.56 -7.44 9.14
CA TYR A 268 7.94 -8.25 10.30
C TYR A 268 8.84 -9.45 9.94
N MET A 269 9.03 -9.74 8.64
CA MET A 269 9.87 -10.83 8.13
C MET A 269 11.26 -10.28 7.76
N PRO A 270 12.34 -10.73 8.43
CA PRO A 270 13.69 -10.24 8.17
C PRO A 270 14.16 -10.41 6.72
N TRP A 271 13.81 -11.52 6.08
CA TRP A 271 14.22 -11.80 4.69
C TRP A 271 13.54 -10.87 3.67
N VAL A 272 12.32 -10.39 3.96
CA VAL A 272 11.65 -9.38 3.13
C VAL A 272 12.38 -8.05 3.27
N ASN A 273 12.70 -7.66 4.51
CA ASN A 273 13.45 -6.41 4.76
C ASN A 273 14.80 -6.41 4.05
N ASN A 274 15.47 -7.56 3.97
CA ASN A 274 16.74 -7.68 3.25
C ASN A 274 16.60 -7.38 1.75
N ILE A 275 15.49 -7.83 1.12
CA ILE A 275 15.16 -7.50 -0.27
C ILE A 275 14.84 -6.00 -0.42
N LEU A 276 14.05 -5.44 0.51
CA LEU A 276 13.71 -4.01 0.52
C LEU A 276 15.00 -3.17 0.61
N ASP A 277 15.87 -3.47 1.57
CA ASP A 277 17.08 -2.71 1.82
C ASP A 277 18.05 -2.75 0.62
N GLN A 278 18.20 -3.90 -0.06
CA GLN A 278 19.02 -4.01 -1.25
C GLN A 278 18.54 -3.16 -2.44
N SER A 279 17.24 -2.89 -2.52
CA SER A 279 16.63 -2.16 -3.65
C SER A 279 16.18 -0.74 -3.30
N ALA A 280 16.30 -0.33 -2.03
CA ALA A 280 15.80 0.94 -1.52
C ALA A 280 16.41 2.17 -2.20
N GLU A 281 17.73 2.23 -2.32
CA GLU A 281 18.38 3.41 -2.92
C GLU A 281 17.96 3.60 -4.38
N LYS A 282 18.01 2.52 -5.17
CA LYS A 282 17.55 2.55 -6.56
C LYS A 282 16.06 2.90 -6.67
N HIS A 283 15.23 2.36 -5.78
CA HIS A 283 13.80 2.68 -5.74
C HIS A 283 13.57 4.16 -5.43
N ALA A 284 14.29 4.73 -4.45
CA ALA A 284 14.21 6.12 -4.09
C ALA A 284 14.66 7.05 -5.23
N GLU A 285 15.73 6.72 -5.93
CA GLU A 285 16.22 7.49 -7.09
C GLU A 285 15.23 7.47 -8.27
N LEU A 286 14.59 6.32 -8.52
CA LEU A 286 13.65 6.17 -9.64
C LEU A 286 12.27 6.77 -9.32
N HIS A 287 11.72 6.47 -8.14
CA HIS A 287 10.32 6.73 -7.79
C HIS A 287 10.12 7.83 -6.74
N GLY A 288 11.18 8.36 -6.13
CA GLY A 288 11.07 9.49 -5.19
C GLY A 288 10.58 9.13 -3.79
N CYS A 289 10.79 7.90 -3.34
CA CYS A 289 10.19 7.40 -2.10
C CYS A 289 11.05 6.32 -1.43
N TRP A 290 11.17 6.38 -0.10
CA TRP A 290 11.89 5.37 0.70
C TRP A 290 10.93 4.36 1.31
N PHE A 291 10.82 3.19 0.68
CA PHE A 291 9.86 2.15 1.06
C PHE A 291 10.25 1.21 2.21
N ASN A 292 11.47 1.32 2.72
CA ASN A 292 12.07 0.43 3.72
C ASN A 292 12.19 1.07 5.11
N ARG A 293 11.35 2.06 5.44
CA ARG A 293 11.37 2.77 6.73
C ARG A 293 10.69 2.00 7.85
N GLU A 294 11.17 2.18 9.08
CA GLU A 294 10.53 1.70 10.32
C GLU A 294 9.27 2.53 10.65
N VAL A 295 8.26 2.45 9.79
CA VAL A 295 7.04 3.27 9.87
C VAL A 295 6.32 3.11 11.21
N GLY A 296 6.26 1.90 11.77
CA GLY A 296 5.65 1.66 13.08
C GLY A 296 6.26 2.51 14.20
N SER A 297 7.60 2.53 14.30
CA SER A 297 8.25 3.33 15.35
C SER A 297 8.11 4.82 15.13
N LEU A 298 8.12 5.28 13.87
CA LEU A 298 7.94 6.69 13.52
C LEU A 298 6.53 7.19 13.91
N VAL A 299 5.50 6.41 13.60
CA VAL A 299 4.10 6.75 13.97
C VAL A 299 3.91 6.71 15.48
N GLN A 300 4.46 5.69 16.16
CA GLN A 300 4.39 5.59 17.62
C GLN A 300 5.10 6.78 18.29
N GLN A 301 6.30 7.13 17.84
CA GLN A 301 7.04 8.28 18.33
C GLN A 301 6.26 9.58 18.15
N ALA A 302 5.64 9.80 16.98
CA ALA A 302 4.82 10.98 16.74
C ALA A 302 3.60 11.02 17.67
N ALA A 303 2.92 9.88 17.88
CA ALA A 303 1.78 9.79 18.78
C ALA A 303 2.16 10.16 20.22
N ASP A 304 3.27 9.59 20.72
CA ASP A 304 3.77 9.84 22.07
C ASP A 304 4.14 11.32 22.30
N GLN A 305 4.71 11.98 21.29
CA GLN A 305 5.09 13.40 21.35
C GLN A 305 3.90 14.37 21.29
N THR A 306 2.74 13.92 20.82
CA THR A 306 1.63 14.81 20.42
C THR A 306 0.34 14.58 21.20
N GLY A 307 0.33 13.65 22.15
CA GLY A 307 -0.86 13.33 22.94
C GLY A 307 -1.89 12.50 22.16
N LEU A 308 -1.48 11.85 21.07
CA LEU A 308 -2.30 10.85 20.39
C LEU A 308 -1.96 9.45 20.91
N GLU A 309 -2.84 8.50 20.66
CA GLU A 309 -2.58 7.07 20.79
C GLU A 309 -2.91 6.34 19.48
N VAL A 310 -2.18 5.25 19.22
CA VAL A 310 -2.45 4.35 18.10
C VAL A 310 -3.61 3.43 18.50
N ALA A 311 -4.82 3.78 18.07
CA ALA A 311 -6.03 3.00 18.37
C ALA A 311 -6.08 1.67 17.62
N SER A 312 -5.50 1.61 16.42
CA SER A 312 -5.37 0.38 15.64
C SER A 312 -4.11 0.44 14.77
N GLU A 313 -3.39 -0.66 14.72
CA GLU A 313 -2.32 -0.94 13.76
C GLU A 313 -2.65 -2.26 13.03
N ARG A 314 -2.67 -2.23 11.69
CA ARG A 314 -2.80 -3.43 10.87
C ARG A 314 -1.72 -3.46 9.80
N ARG A 315 -1.27 -4.67 9.44
CA ARG A 315 -0.30 -4.85 8.36
C ARG A 315 -0.80 -5.84 7.31
N HIS A 316 -0.50 -5.56 6.04
CA HIS A 316 -0.80 -6.36 4.87
C HIS A 316 0.48 -6.66 4.08
N HIS A 317 0.40 -7.50 3.03
CA HIS A 317 1.51 -7.78 2.10
C HIS A 317 2.79 -8.25 2.80
N ALA A 318 2.69 -9.32 3.58
CA ALA A 318 3.77 -9.83 4.42
C ALA A 318 4.34 -8.78 5.38
N GLY A 319 3.56 -7.76 5.75
CA GLY A 319 3.92 -6.76 6.73
C GLY A 319 4.44 -5.45 6.16
N THR A 320 4.56 -5.30 4.84
CA THR A 320 5.15 -4.09 4.23
C THR A 320 4.15 -2.96 4.04
N THR A 321 2.85 -3.23 4.11
CA THR A 321 1.81 -2.19 4.07
C THR A 321 1.21 -2.04 5.46
N TRP A 322 1.14 -0.82 5.95
CA TRP A 322 0.70 -0.46 7.27
C TRP A 322 -0.56 0.39 7.21
N VAL A 323 -1.48 0.12 8.12
CA VAL A 323 -2.72 0.88 8.29
C VAL A 323 -2.83 1.29 9.74
N PHE A 324 -2.83 2.59 10.00
CA PHE A 324 -2.98 3.15 11.34
C PHE A 324 -4.29 3.92 11.47
N GLU A 325 -4.86 3.83 12.66
CA GLU A 325 -5.89 4.73 13.16
C GLU A 325 -5.35 5.36 14.44
N LEU A 326 -5.11 6.68 14.42
CA LEU A 326 -4.70 7.44 15.60
C LEU A 326 -5.88 8.26 16.11
N LYS A 327 -5.96 8.44 17.43
CA LYS A 327 -6.96 9.29 18.08
C LYS A 327 -6.35 10.05 19.27
N PRO A 328 -6.95 11.18 19.69
CA PRO A 328 -6.51 11.88 20.90
C PRO A 328 -6.64 11.02 22.16
N LYS A 329 -5.66 11.09 23.06
CA LYS A 329 -5.79 10.49 24.41
C LYS A 329 -6.88 11.21 25.19
N ALA A 330 -7.59 10.50 26.07
CA ALA A 330 -8.66 11.10 26.90
C ALA A 330 -8.19 12.34 27.70
N GLU A 331 -6.95 12.30 28.22
CA GLU A 331 -6.33 13.44 28.93
C GLU A 331 -6.11 14.65 28.01
N THR A 332 -5.69 14.40 26.76
CA THR A 332 -5.51 15.44 25.74
C THR A 332 -6.84 16.06 25.37
N VAL A 333 -7.90 15.27 25.18
CA VAL A 333 -9.26 15.77 24.92
C VAL A 333 -9.72 16.67 26.05
N SER A 334 -9.63 16.21 27.30
CA SER A 334 -10.04 16.98 28.48
C SER A 334 -9.29 18.31 28.57
N THR A 335 -7.97 18.29 28.41
CA THR A 335 -7.12 19.48 28.48
C THR A 335 -7.48 20.49 27.39
N GLN A 336 -7.64 20.03 26.15
CA GLN A 336 -7.94 20.91 25.01
C GLN A 336 -9.37 21.45 25.07
N ALA A 337 -10.34 20.66 25.53
CA ALA A 337 -11.72 21.12 25.72
C ALA A 337 -11.80 22.27 26.74
N ILE A 338 -11.06 22.19 27.85
CA ILE A 338 -10.98 23.25 28.86
C ILE A 338 -10.35 24.53 28.29
N VAL A 339 -9.26 24.38 27.52
CA VAL A 339 -8.57 25.53 26.88
C VAL A 339 -9.49 26.23 25.88
N SER A 340 -10.19 25.47 25.03
CA SER A 340 -11.16 26.02 24.06
C SER A 340 -12.34 26.71 24.74
N ALA A 341 -12.86 26.16 25.85
CA ALA A 341 -13.94 26.80 26.61
C ALA A 341 -13.50 28.16 27.18
N LYS A 342 -12.32 28.21 27.82
CA LYS A 342 -11.75 29.46 28.37
C LYS A 342 -11.46 30.52 27.30
N ALA A 343 -10.94 30.11 26.14
CA ALA A 343 -10.70 31.03 25.03
C ALA A 343 -12.00 31.64 24.50
N THR A 344 -13.07 30.83 24.45
CA THR A 344 -14.40 31.28 24.03
C THR A 344 -14.99 32.27 25.04
N GLU A 345 -14.92 31.97 26.34
CA GLU A 345 -15.37 32.87 27.41
C GLU A 345 -14.63 34.22 27.37
N ALA A 346 -13.30 34.21 27.20
CA ALA A 346 -12.47 35.40 27.10
C ALA A 346 -12.80 36.25 25.85
N SER A 347 -13.17 35.61 24.74
CA SER A 347 -13.63 36.29 23.52
C SER A 347 -15.02 36.91 23.67
N THR A 348 -15.84 36.44 24.59
CA THR A 348 -17.22 36.91 24.82
C THR A 348 -17.37 37.88 25.98
N ALA A 349 -16.29 38.18 26.71
CA ALA A 349 -16.31 39.20 27.74
C ALA A 349 -16.65 40.56 27.11
N PRO A 350 -17.68 41.29 27.59
CA PRO A 350 -18.07 42.57 27.02
C PRO A 350 -16.87 43.53 27.09
N GLU A 351 -16.65 44.31 26.02
CA GLU A 351 -15.60 45.34 25.96
C GLU A 351 -15.53 46.06 27.29
N GLY A 352 -14.39 45.88 27.97
CA GLY A 352 -14.19 46.34 29.33
C GLY A 352 -14.54 47.82 29.46
N TRP A 353 -14.99 48.21 30.65
CA TRP A 353 -15.32 49.58 31.06
C TRP A 353 -14.34 50.68 30.58
N LEU A 354 -13.10 50.33 30.23
CA LEU A 354 -12.10 51.19 29.61
C LEU A 354 -12.50 51.72 28.21
N ALA A 355 -13.26 50.97 27.41
CA ALA A 355 -13.79 51.45 26.12
C ALA A 355 -14.85 52.56 26.30
N LYS A 356 -15.47 52.67 27.47
CA LYS A 356 -16.42 53.75 27.81
C LYS A 356 -15.75 55.06 28.25
N ILE A 357 -14.41 55.11 28.38
CA ILE A 357 -13.67 56.30 28.84
C ILE A 357 -12.97 57.04 27.69
N GLY A 358 -13.09 56.55 26.44
CA GLY A 358 -12.77 57.36 25.26
C GLY A 358 -11.29 57.73 25.09
N TRP A 359 -10.36 56.93 25.62
CA TRP A 359 -8.96 57.07 25.25
C TRP A 359 -8.66 56.28 23.97
N LYS A 360 -8.27 57.00 22.92
CA LYS A 360 -7.69 56.45 21.69
C LYS A 360 -6.22 56.14 21.86
#